data_AF-A0A8T2N479-F1
#
_entry.id   AF-A0A8T2N479-F1
#
_cell.length_a   1.000
_cell.length_b   1.000
_cell.length_c   1.000
_cell.angle_alpha   90.00
_cell.angle_beta   90.00
_cell.angle_gamma   90.00
#
_symmetry.space_group_name_H-M   'P 1'
#
loop_
_entity.id
_entity.type
_entity.pdbx_description
1 polymer ?
#
loop_
_entity_poly.entity_id
_entity_poly.type
_entity_poly.pdbx_seq_one_letter_code
_entity_poly.pdbx_strand_id
1 'polypeptide(L)'
;MSPSPGPPRRVAMAKSLKHGTRCAGEVAASANNSYCTVGIAYNAKIGGVRMLDGDVTDMVEAKSLSLQPQHIDIYSASWGPDDDGKTVDGPASLARQAFENGIRLGRKGRGSIFVWASGNGGRSRDHCSCDGYTNSIYTISISSTAESGKKPWYLEDTTYSSGGNYNHKITTDLRQRCTDSHTGTSASAPMAAGIIALALEAK
;
A
#
# COMPACT_ATOMS: atom_id res chain seq x y z
N MET A 1 20.98 26.28 10.89
CA MET A 1 20.09 25.30 11.53
C MET A 1 20.58 23.92 11.13
N SER A 2 21.04 23.10 12.07
CA SER A 2 21.45 21.72 11.76
C SER A 2 20.19 20.87 11.55
N PRO A 3 20.10 20.05 10.49
CA PRO A 3 18.96 19.14 10.33
C PRO A 3 18.96 18.12 11.47
N SER A 4 17.79 17.88 12.08
CA SER A 4 17.63 16.83 13.08
C SER A 4 17.97 15.47 12.46
N PRO A 5 18.77 14.62 13.11
CA PRO A 5 19.09 13.31 12.57
C PRO A 5 17.82 12.45 12.51
N GLY A 6 17.43 12.05 11.30
CA GLY A 6 16.39 11.05 11.09
C GLY A 6 16.76 9.71 11.78
N PRO A 7 15.78 8.82 12.00
CA PRO A 7 16.00 7.58 12.73
C PRO A 7 17.11 6.73 12.09
N PRO A 8 17.98 6.08 12.89
CA PRO A 8 19.16 5.39 12.37
C PRO A 8 18.78 4.29 11.37
N ARG A 9 19.48 4.23 10.22
CA ARG A 9 19.17 3.38 9.05
C ARG A 9 18.74 1.93 9.38
N ARG A 10 19.34 1.30 10.39
CA ARG A 10 18.98 -0.07 10.85
C ARG A 10 17.53 -0.21 11.33
N VAL A 11 16.96 0.83 11.95
CA VAL A 11 15.57 0.84 12.45
C VAL A 11 14.59 1.03 11.28
N ALA A 12 14.92 1.87 10.31
CA ALA A 12 14.14 2.03 9.09
C ALA A 12 14.09 0.72 8.27
N MET A 13 15.24 0.07 8.03
CA MET A 13 15.29 -1.23 7.33
C MET A 13 14.51 -2.33 8.05
N ALA A 14 14.61 -2.42 9.39
CA ALA A 14 13.84 -3.39 10.19
C ALA A 14 12.32 -3.12 10.18
N LYS A 15 11.88 -1.90 9.86
CA LYS A 15 10.47 -1.54 9.69
C LYS A 15 9.99 -1.83 8.26
N SER A 16 10.79 -1.48 7.24
CA SER A 16 10.52 -1.75 5.82
C SER A 16 10.28 -3.23 5.54
N LEU A 17 11.18 -4.12 6.02
CA LEU A 17 11.06 -5.57 5.80
C LEU A 17 9.81 -6.20 6.46
N LYS A 18 9.27 -5.60 7.53
CA LYS A 18 8.01 -6.05 8.17
C LYS A 18 6.79 -5.68 7.37
N HIS A 19 6.81 -4.49 6.76
CA HIS A 19 5.68 -3.88 6.10
C HIS A 19 5.04 -4.80 5.05
N GLY A 20 5.83 -5.27 4.08
CA GLY A 20 5.33 -6.17 3.04
C GLY A 20 4.78 -7.50 3.57
N THR A 21 5.34 -8.04 4.66
CA THR A 21 4.84 -9.28 5.29
C THR A 21 3.48 -9.07 5.96
N ARG A 22 3.26 -7.89 6.53
CA ARG A 22 2.00 -7.49 7.18
C ARG A 22 0.90 -7.25 6.15
N CYS A 23 1.20 -6.49 5.10
CA CYS A 23 0.28 -6.28 3.98
C CYS A 23 -0.10 -7.61 3.28
N ALA A 24 0.86 -8.50 3.04
CA ALA A 24 0.59 -9.80 2.40
C ALA A 24 -0.36 -10.69 3.23
N GLY A 25 -0.27 -10.65 4.56
CA GLY A 25 -1.16 -11.39 5.45
C GLY A 25 -2.61 -10.93 5.39
N GLU A 26 -2.85 -9.62 5.26
CA GLU A 26 -4.20 -9.06 5.14
C GLU A 26 -4.90 -9.50 3.85
N VAL A 27 -4.14 -9.65 2.76
CA VAL A 27 -4.65 -10.17 1.48
C VAL A 27 -4.92 -11.68 1.57
N ALA A 28 -3.91 -12.48 1.95
CA ALA A 28 -3.91 -13.92 1.69
C ALA A 28 -3.24 -14.79 2.77
N ALA A 29 -3.28 -14.40 4.05
CA ALA A 29 -2.94 -15.35 5.12
C ALA A 29 -3.87 -16.58 5.05
N SER A 30 -3.29 -17.78 5.11
CA SER A 30 -4.02 -19.02 4.88
C SER A 30 -5.05 -19.30 5.99
N ALA A 31 -6.26 -19.71 5.61
CA ALA A 31 -7.29 -20.14 6.53
C ALA A 31 -6.97 -21.53 7.17
N ASN A 32 -7.68 -21.85 8.25
CA ASN A 32 -7.80 -23.22 8.81
C ASN A 32 -6.47 -23.92 9.19
N ASN A 33 -5.43 -23.17 9.55
CA ASN A 33 -4.10 -23.68 9.91
C ASN A 33 -3.70 -23.43 11.39
N SER A 34 -4.64 -22.93 12.22
CA SER A 34 -4.41 -22.53 13.61
C SER A 34 -3.30 -21.49 13.84
N TYR A 35 -2.90 -20.74 12.80
CA TYR A 35 -1.74 -19.84 12.85
C TYR A 35 -2.11 -18.41 12.45
N CYS A 36 -1.90 -17.46 13.37
CA CYS A 36 -2.23 -16.03 13.26
C CYS A 36 -3.69 -15.71 12.93
N THR A 37 -4.00 -15.54 11.65
CA THR A 37 -5.27 -14.96 11.15
C THR A 37 -5.51 -15.40 9.71
N VAL A 38 -6.68 -15.08 9.17
CA VAL A 38 -7.07 -15.34 7.79
C VAL A 38 -7.01 -14.05 6.96
N GLY A 39 -6.51 -14.14 5.72
CA GLY A 39 -6.55 -13.05 4.75
C GLY A 39 -7.91 -12.96 4.06
N ILE A 40 -8.27 -11.79 3.55
CA ILE A 40 -9.58 -11.56 2.90
C ILE A 40 -9.78 -12.49 1.70
N ALA A 41 -8.75 -12.70 0.90
CA ALA A 41 -8.70 -13.64 -0.20
C ALA A 41 -7.71 -14.78 0.12
N TYR A 42 -7.99 -15.54 1.18
CA TYR A 42 -7.12 -16.61 1.70
C TYR A 42 -6.80 -17.76 0.71
N ASN A 43 -7.53 -17.88 -0.40
CA ASN A 43 -7.26 -18.81 -1.50
C ASN A 43 -6.45 -18.18 -2.65
N ALA A 44 -6.21 -16.87 -2.64
CA ALA A 44 -5.45 -16.18 -3.67
C ALA A 44 -3.94 -16.48 -3.56
N LYS A 45 -3.24 -16.38 -4.70
CA LYS A 45 -1.78 -16.42 -4.72
C LYS A 45 -1.23 -15.05 -4.36
N ILE A 46 -0.25 -15.00 -3.47
CA ILE A 46 0.40 -13.77 -3.01
C ILE A 46 1.91 -13.82 -3.29
N GLY A 47 2.47 -12.68 -3.67
CA GLY A 47 3.90 -12.47 -3.89
C GLY A 47 4.33 -11.11 -3.36
N GLY A 48 5.63 -10.81 -3.41
CA GLY A 48 6.17 -9.55 -2.89
C GLY A 48 7.34 -9.02 -3.71
N VAL A 49 7.36 -7.72 -3.95
CA VAL A 49 8.43 -7.00 -4.66
C VAL A 49 9.21 -6.17 -3.65
N ARG A 50 10.46 -6.58 -3.36
CA ARG A 50 11.34 -5.83 -2.44
C ARG A 50 12.03 -4.70 -3.20
N MET A 51 11.41 -3.52 -3.19
CA MET A 51 11.93 -2.30 -3.85
C MET A 51 12.19 -1.13 -2.88
N LEU A 52 11.62 -1.14 -1.67
CA LEU A 52 11.78 -0.09 -0.62
C LEU A 52 12.93 -0.34 0.37
N ASP A 53 13.95 -1.12 0.00
CA ASP A 53 15.06 -1.49 0.89
C ASP A 53 16.43 -1.18 0.25
N GLY A 54 16.50 0.03 -0.30
CA GLY A 54 17.61 0.59 -1.08
C GLY A 54 17.20 1.93 -1.68
N ASP A 55 18.03 2.48 -2.57
CA ASP A 55 17.71 3.74 -3.26
C ASP A 55 16.56 3.51 -4.27
N VAL A 56 15.42 4.14 -4.03
CA VAL A 56 14.25 4.07 -4.93
C VAL A 56 14.46 5.09 -6.05
N THR A 57 14.50 4.60 -7.29
CA THR A 57 14.65 5.42 -8.50
C THR A 57 13.52 5.12 -9.46
N ASP A 58 13.23 6.04 -10.39
CA ASP A 58 12.20 5.88 -11.44
C ASP A 58 12.29 4.52 -12.17
N MET A 59 13.52 4.02 -12.44
CA MET A 59 13.73 2.70 -13.02
C MET A 59 13.33 1.55 -12.08
N VAL A 60 13.56 1.67 -10.77
CA VAL A 60 13.18 0.67 -9.77
C VAL A 60 11.66 0.65 -9.59
N GLU A 61 11.02 1.81 -9.56
CA GLU A 61 9.56 1.97 -9.53
C GLU A 61 8.94 1.35 -10.78
N ALA A 62 9.38 1.76 -11.97
CA ALA A 62 8.90 1.25 -13.25
C ALA A 62 9.04 -0.27 -13.39
N LYS A 63 10.18 -0.86 -12.99
CA LYS A 63 10.38 -2.32 -12.98
C LYS A 63 9.48 -3.05 -11.98
N SER A 64 9.14 -2.41 -10.87
CA SER A 64 8.24 -2.97 -9.86
C SER A 64 6.78 -2.95 -10.34
N LEU A 65 6.35 -1.83 -10.92
CA LEU A 65 5.02 -1.63 -11.51
C LEU A 65 4.77 -2.50 -12.75
N SER A 66 5.82 -2.81 -13.51
CA SER A 66 5.77 -3.65 -14.72
C SER A 66 6.19 -5.11 -14.49
N LEU A 67 6.28 -5.57 -13.24
CA LEU A 67 6.63 -6.96 -12.95
C LEU A 67 5.52 -7.92 -13.42
N GLN A 68 5.81 -8.76 -14.41
CA GLN A 68 4.94 -9.87 -14.88
C GLN A 68 3.44 -9.52 -15.02
N PRO A 69 3.06 -8.47 -15.79
CA PRO A 69 1.68 -7.97 -15.85
C PRO A 69 0.68 -8.92 -16.54
N GLN A 70 1.14 -10.07 -17.05
CA GLN A 70 0.29 -11.15 -17.58
C GLN A 70 0.04 -12.26 -16.54
N HIS A 71 0.71 -12.20 -15.39
CA HIS A 71 0.60 -13.16 -14.29
C HIS A 71 0.06 -12.51 -13.00
N ILE A 72 0.43 -11.25 -12.73
CA ILE A 72 -0.04 -10.48 -11.58
C ILE A 72 -1.30 -9.70 -11.99
N ASP A 73 -2.41 -9.96 -11.30
CA ASP A 73 -3.66 -9.22 -11.50
C ASP A 73 -3.69 -7.87 -10.75
N ILE A 74 -3.23 -7.88 -9.49
CA ILE A 74 -3.37 -6.75 -8.56
C ILE A 74 -2.01 -6.42 -7.95
N TYR A 75 -1.64 -5.14 -8.02
CA TYR A 75 -0.47 -4.56 -7.37
C TYR A 75 -0.98 -3.70 -6.21
N SER A 76 -0.59 -4.04 -4.97
CA SER A 76 -0.92 -3.25 -3.78
C SER A 76 0.32 -2.50 -3.30
N ALA A 77 0.23 -1.19 -3.18
CA ALA A 77 1.33 -0.32 -2.76
C ALA A 77 0.89 0.73 -1.74
N SER A 78 1.88 1.24 -1.00
CA SER A 78 1.66 2.26 0.03
C SER A 78 2.93 3.10 0.24
N TRP A 79 3.53 3.52 -0.88
CA TRP A 79 4.73 4.35 -0.94
C TRP A 79 4.46 5.50 -1.92
N GLY A 80 5.17 6.60 -1.75
CA GLY A 80 4.97 7.86 -2.46
C GLY A 80 5.99 8.89 -1.96
N PRO A 81 5.71 10.19 -2.13
CA PRO A 81 6.49 11.28 -1.55
C PRO A 81 6.48 11.26 -0.01
N ASP A 82 7.23 12.15 0.63
CA ASP A 82 7.19 12.31 2.08
C ASP A 82 5.86 12.96 2.54
N ASP A 83 5.11 12.27 3.41
CA ASP A 83 3.86 12.68 4.08
C ASP A 83 4.01 13.91 5.04
N ASP A 84 4.72 14.95 4.62
CA ASP A 84 5.22 16.06 5.44
C ASP A 84 4.40 17.37 5.34
N GLY A 85 3.36 17.41 4.51
CA GLY A 85 2.49 18.57 4.28
C GLY A 85 3.12 19.69 3.45
N LYS A 86 4.25 19.43 2.78
CA LYS A 86 5.01 20.41 1.98
C LYS A 86 5.50 19.86 0.65
N THR A 87 5.62 18.55 0.54
CA THR A 87 6.11 17.85 -0.65
C THR A 87 5.01 17.77 -1.72
N VAL A 88 5.38 18.02 -2.98
CA VAL A 88 4.52 17.82 -4.14
C VAL A 88 5.36 17.10 -5.19
N ASP A 89 5.10 15.81 -5.38
CA ASP A 89 5.89 14.94 -6.26
C ASP A 89 5.06 13.72 -6.71
N GLY A 90 5.60 12.88 -7.59
CA GLY A 90 4.89 11.69 -8.08
C GLY A 90 5.68 10.89 -9.11
N PRO A 91 5.03 9.98 -9.88
CA PRO A 91 5.73 9.11 -10.81
C PRO A 91 6.46 9.91 -11.90
N ALA A 92 7.77 9.70 -11.96
CA ALA A 92 8.63 10.14 -13.06
C ALA A 92 8.31 9.37 -14.36
N SER A 93 9.11 9.59 -15.42
CA SER A 93 8.69 9.22 -16.79
C SER A 93 8.58 7.71 -17.01
N LEU A 94 9.46 6.89 -16.43
CA LEU A 94 9.41 5.44 -16.55
C LEU A 94 8.27 4.85 -15.70
N ALA A 95 8.09 5.32 -14.46
CA ALA A 95 7.01 4.88 -13.58
C ALA A 95 5.63 5.21 -14.16
N ARG A 96 5.47 6.41 -14.74
CA ARG A 96 4.24 6.82 -15.44
C ARG A 96 3.97 5.96 -16.68
N GLN A 97 4.99 5.68 -17.47
CA GLN A 97 4.87 4.76 -18.61
C GLN A 97 4.55 3.32 -18.17
N ALA A 98 5.05 2.87 -17.02
CA ALA A 98 4.72 1.57 -16.45
C ALA A 98 3.24 1.48 -16.03
N PHE A 99 2.68 2.54 -15.43
CA PHE A 99 1.23 2.61 -15.19
C PHE A 99 0.41 2.55 -16.48
N GLU A 100 0.73 3.38 -17.49
CA GLU A 100 0.02 3.39 -18.77
C GLU A 100 0.06 2.03 -19.47
N ASN A 101 1.23 1.38 -19.50
CA ASN A 101 1.40 0.06 -20.08
C ASN A 101 0.70 -1.02 -19.26
N GLY A 102 0.70 -0.93 -17.93
CA GLY A 102 -0.07 -1.82 -17.05
C GLY A 102 -1.57 -1.77 -17.36
N ILE A 103 -2.14 -0.56 -17.46
CA ILE A 103 -3.56 -0.36 -17.75
C ILE A 103 -3.93 -0.78 -19.18
N ARG A 104 -3.07 -0.53 -20.18
CA ARG A 104 -3.36 -0.89 -21.58
C ARG A 104 -3.12 -2.37 -21.91
N LEU A 105 -2.08 -2.98 -21.35
CA LEU A 105 -1.55 -4.27 -21.80
C LEU A 105 -1.67 -5.37 -20.74
N GLY A 106 -1.74 -5.01 -19.46
CA GLY A 106 -1.83 -5.95 -18.34
C GLY A 106 -3.05 -6.86 -18.42
N ARG A 107 -2.93 -8.03 -17.79
CA ARG A 107 -3.98 -9.05 -17.66
C ARG A 107 -4.64 -9.40 -19.00
N LYS A 108 -3.81 -9.62 -20.02
CA LYS A 108 -4.20 -9.94 -21.40
C LYS A 108 -5.08 -8.86 -22.03
N GLY A 109 -4.74 -7.59 -21.78
CA GLY A 109 -5.49 -6.42 -22.25
C GLY A 109 -6.70 -6.02 -21.38
N ARG A 110 -6.89 -6.64 -20.21
CA ARG A 110 -7.93 -6.24 -19.23
C ARG A 110 -7.49 -5.10 -18.29
N GLY A 111 -6.20 -4.75 -18.32
CA GLY A 111 -5.57 -3.72 -17.50
C GLY A 111 -5.23 -4.20 -16.08
N SER A 112 -3.94 -4.08 -15.72
CA SER A 112 -3.42 -4.29 -14.35
C SER A 112 -4.17 -3.41 -13.35
N ILE A 113 -4.43 -3.92 -12.15
CA ILE A 113 -5.10 -3.15 -11.10
C ILE A 113 -4.04 -2.65 -10.11
N PHE A 114 -3.89 -1.33 -10.00
CA PHE A 114 -2.99 -0.70 -9.02
C PHE A 114 -3.82 -0.15 -7.86
N VAL A 115 -3.65 -0.71 -6.66
CA VAL A 115 -4.31 -0.28 -5.43
C VAL A 115 -3.28 0.46 -4.58
N TRP A 116 -3.61 1.69 -4.18
CA TRP A 116 -2.67 2.58 -3.52
C TRP A 116 -3.20 3.09 -2.18
N ALA A 117 -2.34 3.20 -1.17
CA ALA A 117 -2.69 3.83 0.09
C ALA A 117 -2.64 5.36 -0.01
N SER A 118 -3.67 6.08 0.43
CA SER A 118 -3.81 7.54 0.29
C SER A 118 -2.95 8.39 1.26
N GLY A 119 -1.72 7.95 1.56
CA GLY A 119 -0.80 8.66 2.47
C GLY A 119 -1.20 8.65 3.96
N ASN A 120 -0.32 9.15 4.84
CA ASN A 120 -0.50 9.21 6.31
C ASN A 120 -0.15 10.60 6.90
N GLY A 121 -0.08 11.65 6.07
CA GLY A 121 0.32 13.02 6.42
C GLY A 121 -0.74 13.87 7.12
N GLY A 122 -1.86 13.30 7.58
CA GLY A 122 -2.96 14.06 8.20
C GLY A 122 -2.56 14.95 9.39
N ARG A 123 -1.55 14.55 10.19
CA ARG A 123 -0.98 15.39 11.26
C ARG A 123 -0.14 16.56 10.74
N SER A 124 0.47 16.40 9.57
CA SER A 124 1.25 17.41 8.87
C SER A 124 0.38 18.42 8.12
N ARG A 125 -0.94 18.19 8.06
CA ARG A 125 -1.92 18.85 7.16
C ARG A 125 -1.65 18.57 5.68
N ASP A 126 -1.20 17.37 5.39
CA ASP A 126 -0.95 16.93 4.02
C ASP A 126 -2.24 16.57 3.28
N HIS A 127 -2.18 16.60 1.95
CA HIS A 127 -3.29 16.39 1.04
C HIS A 127 -2.85 15.44 -0.08
N CYS A 128 -3.50 14.29 -0.22
CA CYS A 128 -3.11 13.27 -1.20
C CYS A 128 -3.16 13.74 -2.67
N SER A 129 -3.81 14.87 -2.97
CA SER A 129 -3.71 15.53 -4.28
C SER A 129 -2.28 15.98 -4.65
N CYS A 130 -1.41 16.16 -3.65
CA CYS A 130 0.01 16.51 -3.79
C CYS A 130 0.90 15.28 -4.08
N ASP A 131 0.37 14.07 -3.86
CA ASP A 131 1.01 12.81 -4.26
C ASP A 131 0.48 12.35 -5.62
N GLY A 132 1.33 12.45 -6.65
CA GLY A 132 1.02 12.03 -8.01
C GLY A 132 0.82 10.52 -8.19
N TYR A 133 1.14 9.68 -7.21
CA TYR A 133 0.77 8.26 -7.22
C TYR A 133 -0.70 8.10 -6.87
N THR A 134 -1.14 8.61 -5.72
CA THR A 134 -2.54 8.47 -5.27
C THR A 134 -3.53 9.36 -6.04
N ASN A 135 -3.05 10.46 -6.63
CA ASN A 135 -3.83 11.32 -7.53
C ASN A 135 -3.84 10.82 -9.00
N SER A 136 -3.23 9.67 -9.29
CA SER A 136 -3.21 9.09 -10.64
C SER A 136 -4.52 8.37 -10.96
N ILE A 137 -5.13 8.69 -12.11
CA ILE A 137 -6.30 7.99 -12.67
C ILE A 137 -6.07 6.49 -12.94
N TYR A 138 -4.82 6.04 -12.92
CA TYR A 138 -4.44 4.64 -13.09
C TYR A 138 -4.39 3.87 -11.75
N THR A 139 -4.63 4.53 -10.63
CA THR A 139 -4.65 3.91 -9.30
C THR A 139 -6.04 3.98 -8.67
N ILE A 140 -6.36 2.96 -7.88
CA ILE A 140 -7.48 2.97 -6.95
C ILE A 140 -6.89 3.41 -5.61
N SER A 141 -7.00 4.69 -5.30
CA SER A 141 -6.53 5.28 -4.04
C SER A 141 -7.48 4.93 -2.90
N ILE A 142 -6.92 4.41 -1.80
CA ILE A 142 -7.63 3.86 -0.65
C ILE A 142 -7.22 4.60 0.61
N SER A 143 -8.17 5.36 1.16
CA SER A 143 -8.11 5.93 2.50
C SER A 143 -8.52 4.92 3.57
N SER A 144 -8.41 5.29 4.84
CA SER A 144 -8.84 4.46 5.97
C SER A 144 -10.16 4.93 6.57
N THR A 145 -10.71 4.15 7.48
CA THR A 145 -11.63 4.64 8.51
C THR A 145 -11.33 3.88 9.81
N ALA A 146 -11.53 4.51 10.97
CA ALA A 146 -11.47 3.78 12.24
C ALA A 146 -12.72 2.91 12.38
N GLU A 147 -12.64 1.88 13.22
CA GLU A 147 -13.75 0.97 13.51
C GLU A 147 -15.04 1.69 13.96
N SER A 148 -14.91 2.86 14.61
CA SER A 148 -16.04 3.74 14.96
C SER A 148 -16.74 4.41 13.77
N GLY A 149 -16.35 4.08 12.52
CA GLY A 149 -16.82 4.71 11.28
C GLY A 149 -16.11 6.03 10.95
N LYS A 150 -15.00 6.36 11.62
CA LYS A 150 -14.43 7.71 11.65
C LYS A 150 -12.95 7.79 11.20
N LYS A 151 -12.63 8.62 10.18
CA LYS A 151 -11.30 9.17 9.79
C LYS A 151 -10.25 9.15 10.92
N PRO A 152 -9.26 8.24 10.87
CA PRO A 152 -8.12 8.28 11.76
C PRO A 152 -7.29 9.57 11.61
N TRP A 153 -6.61 9.97 12.68
CA TRP A 153 -5.81 11.20 12.74
C TRP A 153 -4.68 11.29 11.69
N TYR A 154 -4.25 10.17 11.13
CA TYR A 154 -3.19 10.11 10.12
C TYR A 154 -3.69 10.38 8.71
N LEU A 155 -5.00 10.42 8.47
CA LEU A 155 -5.50 10.61 7.12
C LEU A 155 -5.37 12.04 6.61
N GLU A 156 -4.78 12.12 5.43
CA GLU A 156 -4.83 13.27 4.52
C GLU A 156 -6.28 13.56 4.12
N ASP A 157 -6.56 14.79 3.67
CA ASP A 157 -7.91 15.13 3.23
C ASP A 157 -8.19 14.58 1.82
N THR A 158 -9.04 13.55 1.79
CA THR A 158 -9.60 12.89 0.61
C THR A 158 -11.13 12.92 0.71
N THR A 159 -11.86 12.59 -0.36
CA THR A 159 -13.32 12.77 -0.45
C THR A 159 -14.18 11.78 0.34
N TYR A 160 -14.01 11.71 1.68
CA TYR A 160 -15.06 11.41 2.71
C TYR A 160 -14.46 11.49 4.15
N SER A 161 -15.17 12.04 5.14
CA SER A 161 -14.59 12.39 6.47
C SER A 161 -15.54 12.42 7.70
N SER A 162 -15.02 12.04 8.89
CA SER A 162 -15.37 12.48 10.27
C SER A 162 -14.41 11.78 11.28
N GLY A 163 -13.96 12.31 12.44
CA GLY A 163 -12.73 11.79 13.13
C GLY A 163 -12.84 10.86 14.38
N GLY A 164 -11.97 9.83 14.56
CA GLY A 164 -12.02 8.87 15.71
C GLY A 164 -10.79 8.00 16.07
N ASN A 165 -10.78 7.44 17.30
CA ASN A 165 -9.61 6.84 17.99
C ASN A 165 -9.38 5.32 17.80
N TYR A 166 -8.20 4.88 18.24
CA TYR A 166 -7.50 3.61 17.99
C TYR A 166 -8.28 2.29 18.17
N ASN A 167 -8.12 1.41 17.18
CA ASN A 167 -7.88 -0.03 17.31
C ASN A 167 -6.94 -0.46 16.18
N HIS A 168 -6.17 -1.54 16.37
CA HIS A 168 -5.10 -1.96 15.46
C HIS A 168 -5.49 -3.21 14.64
N LYS A 169 -4.79 -3.48 13.52
CA LYS A 169 -5.05 -4.65 12.65
C LYS A 169 -4.16 -5.85 12.99
N ILE A 170 -4.79 -7.03 13.07
CA ILE A 170 -4.14 -8.32 13.29
C ILE A 170 -3.73 -8.93 11.95
N THR A 171 -2.44 -9.21 11.76
CA THR A 171 -1.88 -9.82 10.53
C THR A 171 -0.58 -10.58 10.82
N THR A 172 0.00 -11.23 9.81
CA THR A 172 1.32 -11.89 9.88
C THR A 172 2.46 -10.88 9.99
N ASP A 173 3.53 -11.21 10.72
CA ASP A 173 4.73 -10.38 10.86
C ASP A 173 6.00 -11.21 10.57
N LEU A 174 7.14 -10.53 10.38
CA LEU A 174 8.42 -11.20 10.15
C LEU A 174 8.78 -12.23 11.23
N ARG A 175 9.59 -13.21 10.81
CA ARG A 175 10.12 -14.29 11.65
C ARG A 175 9.02 -15.25 12.16
N GLN A 176 8.01 -15.50 11.32
CA GLN A 176 6.88 -16.38 11.65
C GLN A 176 6.22 -15.95 12.97
N ARG A 177 5.76 -14.70 13.00
CA ARG A 177 5.00 -14.15 14.12
C ARG A 177 3.68 -13.59 13.62
N CYS A 178 2.81 -13.28 14.57
CA CYS A 178 1.63 -12.47 14.36
C CYS A 178 1.89 -11.08 14.94
N THR A 179 1.27 -10.05 14.39
CA THR A 179 1.19 -8.72 14.99
C THR A 179 -0.27 -8.35 15.11
N ASP A 180 -0.63 -7.77 16.24
CA ASP A 180 -1.90 -7.09 16.48
C ASP A 180 -1.85 -5.61 16.09
N SER A 181 -0.67 -5.10 15.70
CA SER A 181 -0.29 -3.69 15.73
C SER A 181 0.08 -3.14 14.34
N HIS A 182 -0.64 -3.56 13.29
CA HIS A 182 -0.59 -2.90 11.98
C HIS A 182 -1.61 -1.75 11.89
N THR A 183 -1.24 -0.67 11.20
CA THR A 183 -1.93 0.64 11.23
C THR A 183 -1.58 1.46 9.98
N GLY A 184 -2.38 2.49 9.68
CA GLY A 184 -2.15 3.42 8.57
C GLY A 184 -2.99 3.09 7.34
N THR A 185 -2.97 3.95 6.33
CA THR A 185 -3.56 3.66 5.01
C THR A 185 -2.93 2.45 4.33
N SER A 186 -1.67 2.15 4.69
CA SER A 186 -0.95 0.94 4.28
C SER A 186 -1.58 -0.38 4.73
N ALA A 187 -2.49 -0.37 5.71
CA ALA A 187 -3.31 -1.53 6.08
C ALA A 187 -4.69 -1.52 5.38
N SER A 188 -5.09 -0.38 4.79
CA SER A 188 -6.37 -0.26 4.07
C SER A 188 -6.23 -0.66 2.60
N ALA A 189 -5.12 -0.30 1.94
CA ALA A 189 -4.86 -0.71 0.55
C ALA A 189 -4.77 -2.24 0.35
N PRO A 190 -4.09 -3.04 1.21
CA PRO A 190 -4.09 -4.49 1.09
C PRO A 190 -5.46 -5.11 1.34
N MET A 191 -6.25 -4.57 2.29
CA MET A 191 -7.63 -5.02 2.48
C MET A 191 -8.48 -4.81 1.22
N ALA A 192 -8.38 -3.64 0.58
CA ALA A 192 -9.05 -3.37 -0.68
C ALA A 192 -8.56 -4.29 -1.81
N ALA A 193 -7.26 -4.55 -1.91
CA ALA A 193 -6.70 -5.50 -2.87
C ALA A 193 -7.25 -6.93 -2.67
N GLY A 194 -7.44 -7.37 -1.42
CA GLY A 194 -8.10 -8.63 -1.10
C GLY A 194 -9.56 -8.68 -1.55
N ILE A 195 -10.34 -7.61 -1.30
CA ILE A 195 -11.73 -7.51 -1.77
C ILE A 195 -11.82 -7.54 -3.30
N ILE A 196 -10.90 -6.84 -3.99
CA ILE A 196 -10.84 -6.85 -5.45
C ILE A 196 -10.46 -8.23 -5.98
N ALA A 197 -9.59 -9.00 -5.30
CA ALA A 197 -9.27 -10.37 -5.68
C ALA A 197 -10.52 -11.28 -5.66
N LEU A 198 -11.36 -11.18 -4.62
CA LEU A 198 -12.64 -11.88 -4.56
C LEU A 198 -13.60 -11.44 -5.70
N ALA A 199 -13.63 -10.14 -6.02
CA ALA A 199 -14.44 -9.61 -7.12
C ALA A 199 -13.93 -10.02 -8.51
N LEU A 200 -12.65 -10.41 -8.64
CA LEU A 200 -12.09 -11.01 -9.86
C LEU A 200 -12.36 -12.52 -9.96
N GLU A 201 -12.43 -13.24 -8.84
CA GLU A 201 -12.78 -14.67 -8.81
C GLU A 201 -14.25 -14.91 -9.19
N ALA A 202 -15.14 -13.99 -8.84
CA ALA A 202 -16.58 -14.10 -9.06
C ALA A 202 -17.06 -13.86 -10.53
N LYS A 203 -16.15 -13.82 -11.52
CA LYS A 203 -16.44 -13.47 -12.93
C LYS A 203 -15.69 -14.30 -13.97
#